data_AF-A0A972M6S8-F1
#
_entry.id   AF-A0A972M6S8-F1
#
_cell.length_a   1.000
_cell.length_b   1.000
_cell.length_c   1.000
_cell.angle_alpha   90.00
_cell.angle_beta   90.00
_cell.angle_gamma   90.00
#
_symmetry.space_group_name_H-M   'P 1'
#
loop_
_entity.id
_entity.type
_entity.pdbx_description
1 polymer ?
#
loop_
_entity_poly.entity_id
_entity_poly.type
_entity_poly.pdbx_seq_one_letter_code
_entity_poly.pdbx_strand_id
1 'polypeptide(L)'
;MKYNLKLVVLTPLHIGDGDKLLPYEVYITDKKAHIIRFENLIKQASQIYKNSPQLRQKLLNVAQEIRNARSFIPFERIIQILNLKVEQIKFDYEIPSDPLNNTQPKEVETFIKSLGKVFIPGSELKGAFRTAYAYYMLLNNDNLYREFERELKNLLEEIKFKPFNFRNRKLNEFAQQWEEKIFRAQGVRQSAITDIFKTLHISDSPLTDPAEVL
;
A
#
# COMPACT_ATOMS: atom_id res chain seq x y z
N MET A 1 18.00 -5.25 25.32
CA MET A 1 18.33 -3.81 25.19
C MET A 1 17.25 -3.15 24.35
N LYS A 2 16.79 -1.94 24.71
CA LYS A 2 15.73 -1.22 24.00
C LYS A 2 16.29 0.10 23.49
N TYR A 3 15.99 0.43 22.24
CA TYR A 3 16.38 1.69 21.61
C TYR A 3 15.11 2.43 21.16
N ASN A 4 15.12 3.75 21.31
CA ASN A 4 14.09 4.62 20.75
C ASN A 4 14.69 5.32 19.54
N LEU A 5 14.06 5.12 18.38
CA LEU A 5 14.49 5.71 17.11
C LEU A 5 13.51 6.81 16.72
N LYS A 6 14.05 7.93 16.22
CA LYS A 6 13.26 8.97 15.56
C LYS A 6 13.42 8.81 14.06
N LEU A 7 12.33 8.52 13.38
CA LEU A 7 12.31 8.47 11.92
C LEU A 7 11.98 9.87 11.38
N VAL A 8 12.71 10.29 10.34
CA VAL A 8 12.45 11.54 9.61
C VAL A 8 12.27 11.19 8.14
N VAL A 9 11.11 11.54 7.59
CA VAL A 9 10.79 11.31 6.18
C VAL A 9 11.38 12.46 5.36
N LEU A 10 12.24 12.14 4.39
CA LEU A 10 12.95 13.14 3.57
C LEU A 10 12.33 13.34 2.18
N THR A 11 11.56 12.36 1.73
CA THR A 11 10.89 12.32 0.42
C THR A 11 9.49 11.76 0.58
N PRO A 12 8.56 11.99 -0.36
CA PRO A 12 7.25 11.33 -0.32
C PRO A 12 7.40 9.81 -0.10
N LEU A 13 6.72 9.30 0.93
CA LEU A 13 6.77 7.90 1.32
C LEU A 13 5.38 7.29 1.17
N HIS A 14 5.29 6.19 0.42
CA HIS A 14 4.06 5.42 0.29
C HIS A 14 4.30 3.98 0.77
N ILE A 15 3.45 3.51 1.68
CA ILE A 15 3.38 2.12 2.14
C ILE A 15 1.93 1.69 1.92
N GLY A 16 1.70 0.88 0.90
CA GLY A 16 0.36 0.46 0.50
C GLY A 16 -0.20 -0.66 1.38
N ASP A 17 -1.52 -0.66 1.58
CA ASP A 17 -2.27 -1.81 2.12
C ASP A 17 -2.90 -2.69 1.01
N GLY A 18 -2.68 -2.32 -0.25
CA GLY A 18 -3.25 -2.99 -1.42
C GLY A 18 -4.69 -2.57 -1.74
N ASP A 19 -5.30 -1.72 -0.91
CA ASP A 19 -6.59 -1.11 -1.18
C ASP A 19 -6.42 0.13 -2.08
N LYS A 20 -7.53 0.55 -2.70
CA LYS A 20 -7.56 1.65 -3.65
C LYS A 20 -8.81 2.49 -3.46
N LEU A 21 -8.66 3.80 -3.60
CA LEU A 21 -9.77 4.71 -3.74
C LEU A 21 -10.18 4.78 -5.21
N LEU A 22 -11.48 4.67 -5.45
CA LEU A 22 -12.08 4.79 -6.76
C LEU A 22 -12.46 6.25 -7.07
N PRO A 23 -12.72 6.61 -8.34
CA PRO A 23 -12.98 8.01 -8.72
C PRO A 23 -14.20 8.63 -8.04
N TYR A 24 -15.15 7.81 -7.58
CA TYR A 24 -16.32 8.26 -6.84
C TYR A 24 -16.11 8.33 -5.32
N GLU A 25 -14.92 8.00 -4.83
CA GLU A 25 -14.54 8.13 -3.41
C GLU A 25 -13.61 9.33 -3.17
N VAL A 26 -13.25 10.03 -4.25
CA VAL A 26 -12.37 11.19 -4.26
C VAL A 26 -13.11 12.35 -4.89
N TYR A 27 -13.21 13.48 -4.18
CA TYR A 27 -13.75 14.73 -4.72
C TYR A 27 -12.66 15.79 -4.69
N ILE A 28 -12.23 16.27 -5.86
CA ILE A 28 -11.13 17.23 -5.97
C ILE A 28 -11.68 18.64 -6.08
N THR A 29 -11.11 19.53 -5.28
CA THR A 29 -11.30 20.98 -5.32
C THR A 29 -9.92 21.64 -5.48
N ASP A 30 -9.85 22.93 -5.85
CA ASP A 30 -8.62 23.64 -6.24
C ASP A 30 -7.38 23.46 -5.33
N LYS A 31 -7.56 23.11 -4.05
CA LYS A 31 -6.47 22.92 -3.09
C LYS A 31 -6.53 21.60 -2.30
N LYS A 32 -7.60 20.83 -2.44
CA LYS A 32 -7.88 19.71 -1.56
C LYS A 32 -8.57 18.57 -2.29
N ALA A 33 -8.12 17.36 -2.00
CA ALA A 33 -8.86 16.14 -2.29
C ALA A 33 -9.63 15.72 -1.03
N HIS A 34 -10.94 15.64 -1.17
CA HIS A 34 -11.88 15.22 -0.14
C HIS A 34 -12.17 13.73 -0.32
N ILE A 35 -11.94 12.94 0.71
CA ILE A 35 -12.04 11.48 0.62
C ILE A 35 -13.26 10.99 1.38
N ILE A 36 -14.07 10.14 0.74
CA ILE A 36 -15.19 9.46 1.40
C ILE A 36 -15.33 8.04 0.87
N ARG A 37 -15.25 7.05 1.76
CA ARG A 37 -15.51 5.66 1.42
C ARG A 37 -16.95 5.47 1.01
N PHE A 38 -17.18 4.64 -0.01
CA PHE A 38 -18.51 4.43 -0.55
C PHE A 38 -19.51 3.93 0.51
N GLU A 39 -19.06 3.11 1.46
CA GLU A 39 -19.87 2.64 2.59
C GLU A 39 -20.34 3.79 3.48
N ASN A 40 -19.44 4.76 3.74
CA ASN A 40 -19.76 5.94 4.54
C ASN A 40 -20.71 6.88 3.79
N LEU A 41 -20.55 7.02 2.47
CA LEU A 41 -21.49 7.76 1.63
C LEU A 41 -22.90 7.11 1.67
N ILE A 42 -23.00 5.79 1.54
CA ILE A 42 -24.27 5.06 1.63
C ILE A 42 -24.89 5.21 3.02
N LYS A 43 -24.10 5.17 4.09
CA LYS A 43 -24.57 5.35 5.46
C LYS A 43 -25.17 6.74 5.66
N GLN A 44 -24.50 7.79 5.17
CA GLN A 44 -25.01 9.16 5.21
C GLN A 44 -26.27 9.32 4.36
N ALA A 45 -26.29 8.77 3.14
CA ALA A 45 -27.48 8.76 2.29
C ALA A 45 -28.67 8.07 2.99
N SER A 46 -28.45 6.94 3.65
CA SER A 46 -29.44 6.21 4.44
C SER A 46 -30.05 7.05 5.55
N GLN A 47 -29.21 7.83 6.25
CA GLN A 47 -29.65 8.75 7.30
C GLN A 47 -30.48 9.90 6.73
N ILE A 48 -30.02 10.52 5.63
CA ILE A 48 -30.72 11.64 4.97
C ILE A 48 -32.09 11.20 4.45
N TYR A 49 -32.15 10.04 3.79
CA TYR A 49 -33.39 9.50 3.22
C TYR A 49 -34.24 8.71 4.20
N LYS A 50 -33.82 8.58 5.48
CA LYS A 50 -34.50 7.78 6.53
C LYS A 50 -34.89 6.38 6.06
N ASN A 51 -34.01 5.72 5.30
CA ASN A 51 -34.24 4.40 4.70
C ASN A 51 -35.52 4.29 3.84
N SER A 52 -35.94 5.39 3.20
CA SER A 52 -37.12 5.38 2.32
C SER A 52 -36.94 4.44 1.12
N PRO A 53 -38.05 3.88 0.56
CA PRO A 53 -37.99 3.07 -0.66
C PRO A 53 -37.32 3.76 -1.85
N GLN A 54 -37.36 5.10 -1.89
CA GLN A 54 -36.70 5.93 -2.91
C GLN A 54 -35.19 5.76 -2.91
N LEU A 55 -34.57 5.58 -1.73
CA LEU A 55 -33.13 5.35 -1.62
C LEU A 55 -32.73 4.04 -2.31
N ARG A 56 -33.53 2.98 -2.15
CA ARG A 56 -33.26 1.68 -2.78
C ARG A 56 -33.16 1.81 -4.29
N GLN A 57 -34.09 2.53 -4.92
CA GLN A 57 -34.05 2.74 -6.37
C GLN A 57 -32.81 3.54 -6.80
N LYS A 58 -32.41 4.55 -6.02
CA LYS A 58 -31.20 5.34 -6.30
C LYS A 58 -29.92 4.51 -6.18
N LEU A 59 -29.82 3.66 -5.16
CA LEU A 59 -28.68 2.73 -5.00
C LEU A 59 -28.61 1.72 -6.15
N LEU A 60 -29.76 1.23 -6.64
CA LEU A 60 -29.80 0.38 -7.84
C LEU A 60 -29.29 1.11 -9.08
N ASN A 61 -29.68 2.38 -9.26
CA ASN A 61 -29.21 3.20 -10.37
C ASN A 61 -27.69 3.44 -10.29
N VAL A 62 -27.15 3.70 -9.09
CA VAL A 62 -25.70 3.80 -8.86
C VAL A 62 -24.99 2.51 -9.25
N ALA A 63 -25.50 1.36 -8.79
CA ALA A 63 -24.88 0.06 -9.10
C ALA A 63 -24.90 -0.25 -10.61
N GLN A 64 -25.98 0.11 -11.31
CA GLN A 64 -26.06 -0.02 -12.77
C GLN A 64 -25.03 0.87 -13.47
N GLU A 65 -24.88 2.12 -13.03
CA GLU A 65 -23.91 3.04 -13.60
C GLU A 65 -22.49 2.48 -13.42
N ILE A 66 -22.12 2.06 -12.21
CA ILE A 66 -20.79 1.49 -11.89
C ILE A 66 -20.46 0.32 -12.80
N ARG A 67 -21.44 -0.57 -13.02
CA ARG A 67 -21.28 -1.72 -13.91
C ARG A 67 -21.06 -1.33 -15.36
N ASN A 68 -21.73 -0.27 -15.84
CA ASN A 68 -21.66 0.15 -17.24
C ASN A 68 -20.38 0.96 -17.55
N ALA A 69 -19.91 1.75 -16.59
CA ALA A 69 -18.82 2.71 -16.80
C ALA A 69 -17.40 2.13 -16.65
N ARG A 70 -17.25 0.80 -16.50
CA ARG A 70 -15.95 0.13 -16.27
C ARG A 70 -15.10 0.84 -15.21
N SER A 71 -15.72 1.23 -14.10
CA SER A 71 -15.09 1.85 -12.93
C SER A 71 -14.63 3.31 -13.04
N PHE A 72 -14.90 4.03 -14.15
CA PHE A 72 -14.66 5.48 -14.20
C PHE A 72 -15.97 6.27 -14.02
N ILE A 73 -16.38 6.44 -12.77
CA ILE A 73 -17.51 7.31 -12.41
C ILE A 73 -17.03 8.36 -11.43
N PRO A 74 -17.09 9.65 -11.78
CA PRO A 74 -16.67 10.71 -10.88
C PRO A 74 -17.66 10.86 -9.72
N PHE A 75 -17.19 11.37 -8.59
CA PHE A 75 -17.98 11.59 -7.37
C PHE A 75 -19.28 12.35 -7.63
N GLU A 76 -19.22 13.42 -8.42
CA GLU A 76 -20.35 14.29 -8.75
C GLU A 76 -21.48 13.51 -9.43
N ARG A 77 -21.15 12.52 -10.26
CA ARG A 77 -22.15 11.67 -10.91
C ARG A 77 -22.89 10.80 -9.90
N ILE A 78 -22.20 10.26 -8.89
CA ILE A 78 -22.83 9.50 -7.81
C ILE A 78 -23.74 10.41 -6.98
N ILE A 79 -23.26 11.60 -6.62
CA ILE A 79 -24.04 12.59 -5.87
C ILE A 79 -25.31 13.01 -6.63
N GLN A 80 -25.21 13.21 -7.95
CA GLN A 80 -26.35 13.50 -8.81
C GLN A 80 -27.38 12.36 -8.83
N ILE A 81 -26.96 11.11 -8.99
CA ILE A 81 -27.86 9.95 -8.99
C ILE A 81 -28.56 9.79 -7.64
N LEU A 82 -27.82 10.00 -6.54
CA LEU A 82 -28.38 9.99 -5.19
C LEU A 82 -29.26 11.21 -4.89
N ASN A 83 -29.19 12.26 -5.73
CA ASN A 83 -29.82 13.57 -5.51
C ASN A 83 -29.46 14.12 -4.12
N LEU A 84 -28.17 14.09 -3.80
CA LEU A 84 -27.59 14.69 -2.60
C LEU A 84 -26.94 16.02 -2.96
N LYS A 85 -26.74 16.86 -1.95
CA LYS A 85 -25.93 18.06 -2.07
C LYS A 85 -24.57 17.81 -1.44
N VAL A 86 -23.48 18.28 -2.06
CA VAL A 86 -22.11 18.06 -1.58
C VAL A 86 -21.94 18.62 -0.16
N GLU A 87 -22.61 19.73 0.16
CA GLU A 87 -22.57 20.38 1.48
C GLU A 87 -23.20 19.53 2.59
N GLN A 88 -23.97 18.49 2.25
CA GLN A 88 -24.55 17.54 3.20
C GLN A 88 -23.60 16.37 3.50
N ILE A 89 -22.52 16.24 2.74
CA ILE A 89 -21.60 15.12 2.84
C ILE A 89 -20.48 15.46 3.82
N LYS A 90 -20.35 14.62 4.85
CA LYS A 90 -19.18 14.64 5.73
C LYS A 90 -18.12 13.71 5.16
N PHE A 91 -17.02 14.28 4.68
CA PHE A 91 -15.87 13.50 4.22
C PHE A 91 -15.16 12.82 5.39
N ASP A 92 -14.50 11.70 5.09
CA ASP A 92 -13.75 10.92 6.08
C ASP A 92 -12.47 11.65 6.49
N TYR A 93 -11.78 12.23 5.51
CA TYR A 93 -10.61 13.08 5.70
C TYR A 93 -10.34 13.89 4.42
N GLU A 94 -9.49 14.90 4.54
CA GLU A 94 -9.06 15.76 3.44
C GLU A 94 -7.53 15.73 3.35
N ILE A 95 -7.01 15.79 2.13
CA ILE A 95 -5.57 15.88 1.86
C ILE A 95 -5.28 17.06 0.92
N PRO A 96 -4.10 17.70 1.02
CA PRO A 96 -3.67 18.68 0.02
C PRO A 96 -3.69 18.05 -1.37
N SER A 97 -4.23 18.78 -2.35
CA SER A 97 -4.17 18.42 -3.76
C SER A 97 -3.23 19.37 -4.48
N ASP A 98 -2.42 18.84 -5.41
CA ASP A 98 -1.57 19.65 -6.27
C ASP A 98 -2.46 20.47 -7.22
N PRO A 99 -2.44 21.81 -7.15
CA PRO A 99 -3.25 22.67 -8.01
C PRO A 99 -2.95 22.48 -9.51
N LEU A 100 -1.76 21.97 -9.85
CA LEU A 100 -1.33 21.73 -11.23
C LEU A 100 -1.93 20.44 -11.81
N ASN A 101 -2.51 19.59 -10.97
CA ASN A 101 -3.03 18.27 -11.34
C ASN A 101 -4.53 18.18 -11.03
N ASN A 102 -5.32 19.04 -11.68
CA ASN A 102 -6.77 19.14 -11.51
C ASN A 102 -7.56 18.00 -12.22
N THR A 103 -6.87 16.92 -12.61
CA THR A 103 -7.45 15.76 -13.28
C THR A 103 -7.88 14.73 -12.26
N GLN A 104 -9.16 14.33 -12.32
CA GLN A 104 -9.72 13.26 -11.51
C GLN A 104 -8.91 11.96 -11.71
N PRO A 105 -8.30 11.40 -10.64
CA PRO A 105 -7.54 10.16 -10.75
C PRO A 105 -8.47 8.98 -11.05
N LYS A 106 -7.99 8.01 -11.82
CA LYS A 106 -8.72 6.76 -12.07
C LYS A 106 -8.77 5.86 -10.85
N GLU A 107 -7.66 5.76 -10.14
CA GLU A 107 -7.51 5.02 -8.89
C GLU A 107 -6.41 5.71 -8.09
N VAL A 108 -6.52 5.71 -6.76
CA VAL A 108 -5.47 6.18 -5.86
C VAL A 108 -5.13 5.07 -4.88
N GLU A 109 -3.89 4.62 -4.85
CA GLU A 109 -3.42 3.61 -3.88
C GLU A 109 -3.46 4.19 -2.47
N THR A 110 -4.04 3.44 -1.53
CA THR A 110 -4.15 3.90 -0.14
C THR A 110 -2.90 3.60 0.66
N PHE A 111 -2.54 4.54 1.52
CA PHE A 111 -1.52 4.31 2.55
C PHE A 111 -2.10 3.43 3.66
N ILE A 112 -1.28 2.53 4.21
CA ILE A 112 -1.67 1.59 5.25
C ILE A 112 -2.24 2.28 6.50
N LYS A 113 -3.38 1.76 6.98
CA LYS A 113 -4.10 2.32 8.12
C LYS A 113 -4.45 1.26 9.15
N SER A 114 -4.54 1.70 10.40
CA SER A 114 -5.16 0.97 11.49
C SER A 114 -6.13 1.90 12.22
N LEU A 115 -7.38 1.46 12.40
CA LEU A 115 -8.45 2.27 13.00
C LEU A 115 -8.63 3.65 12.32
N GLY A 116 -8.42 3.71 11.00
CA GLY A 116 -8.51 4.94 10.20
C GLY A 116 -7.28 5.85 10.24
N LYS A 117 -6.28 5.55 11.07
CA LYS A 117 -5.04 6.31 11.22
C LYS A 117 -3.87 5.65 10.50
N VAL A 118 -2.95 6.45 9.97
CA VAL A 118 -1.78 5.98 9.24
C VAL A 118 -0.62 5.69 10.18
N PHE A 119 0.23 4.73 9.80
CA PHE A 119 1.45 4.38 10.53
C PHE A 119 2.46 3.69 9.62
N ILE A 120 3.71 3.64 10.04
CA ILE A 120 4.76 2.87 9.37
C ILE A 120 4.87 1.53 10.10
N PRO A 121 4.58 0.40 9.43
CA PRO A 121 4.73 -0.91 10.04
C PRO A 121 6.17 -1.21 10.39
N GLY A 122 6.39 -1.83 11.54
CA GLY A 122 7.71 -2.28 11.97
C GLY A 122 8.29 -3.34 11.02
N SER A 123 7.43 -4.09 10.33
CA SER A 123 7.82 -5.04 9.28
C SER A 123 8.51 -4.37 8.09
N GLU A 124 8.04 -3.20 7.66
CA GLU A 124 8.63 -2.47 6.52
C GLU A 124 10.02 -1.94 6.87
N LEU A 125 10.15 -1.33 8.06
CA LEU A 125 11.47 -0.90 8.57
C LEU A 125 12.41 -2.08 8.78
N LYS A 126 11.89 -3.21 9.28
CA LYS A 126 12.66 -4.45 9.44
C LYS A 126 13.11 -5.00 8.09
N GLY A 127 12.27 -4.95 7.07
CA GLY A 127 12.62 -5.31 5.69
C GLY A 127 13.76 -4.44 5.15
N ALA A 128 13.68 -3.12 5.34
CA ALA A 128 14.76 -2.21 4.95
C ALA A 128 16.10 -2.54 5.64
N PHE A 129 16.08 -2.80 6.96
CA PHE A 129 17.28 -3.24 7.68
C PHE A 129 17.80 -4.60 7.21
N ARG A 130 16.91 -5.55 6.89
CA ARG A 130 17.31 -6.86 6.33
C ARG A 130 18.07 -6.67 5.02
N THR A 131 17.55 -5.87 4.11
CA THR A 131 18.22 -5.58 2.83
C THR A 131 19.58 -4.91 3.04
N ALA A 132 19.64 -3.89 3.90
CA ALA A 132 20.90 -3.21 4.22
C ALA A 132 21.95 -4.16 4.84
N TYR A 133 21.52 -5.04 5.74
CA TYR A 133 22.39 -6.04 6.36
C TYR A 133 22.86 -7.09 5.35
N ALA A 134 21.97 -7.62 4.50
CA ALA A 134 22.37 -8.57 3.46
C ALA A 134 23.40 -7.96 2.51
N TYR A 135 23.18 -6.71 2.09
CA TYR A 135 24.14 -5.98 1.27
C TYR A 135 25.49 -5.80 1.98
N TYR A 136 25.48 -5.40 3.26
CA TYR A 136 26.68 -5.30 4.07
C TYR A 136 27.44 -6.64 4.18
N MET A 137 26.72 -7.74 4.41
CA MET A 137 27.33 -9.08 4.49
C MET A 137 28.01 -9.49 3.19
N LEU A 138 27.39 -9.18 2.04
CA LEU A 138 27.99 -9.43 0.74
C LEU A 138 29.26 -8.58 0.54
N LEU A 139 29.20 -7.27 0.82
CA LEU A 139 30.34 -6.38 0.61
C LEU A 139 31.55 -6.69 1.51
N ASN A 140 31.33 -7.19 2.72
CA ASN A 140 32.40 -7.41 3.70
C ASN A 140 32.89 -8.88 3.74
N ASN A 141 32.43 -9.71 2.81
CA ASN A 141 32.86 -11.11 2.70
C ASN A 141 33.07 -11.49 1.23
N ASP A 142 34.31 -11.37 0.77
CA ASP A 142 34.71 -11.65 -0.62
C ASP A 142 34.30 -13.05 -1.11
N ASN A 143 34.39 -14.06 -0.25
CA ASN A 143 34.03 -15.43 -0.61
C ASN A 143 32.52 -15.54 -0.85
N LEU A 144 31.72 -14.97 0.06
CA LEU A 144 30.27 -14.94 -0.05
C LEU A 144 29.83 -14.14 -1.29
N TYR A 145 30.46 -13.00 -1.55
CA TYR A 145 30.18 -12.18 -2.73
C TYR A 145 30.51 -12.90 -4.04
N ARG A 146 31.70 -13.51 -4.16
CA ARG A 146 32.10 -14.25 -5.37
C ARG A 146 31.16 -15.42 -5.65
N GLU A 147 30.70 -16.08 -4.60
CA GLU A 147 29.72 -17.16 -4.71
C GLU A 147 28.36 -16.63 -5.20
N PHE A 148 27.85 -15.54 -4.61
CA PHE A 148 26.63 -14.85 -5.04
C PHE A 148 26.72 -14.42 -6.51
N GLU A 149 27.80 -13.76 -6.89
CA GLU A 149 28.01 -13.24 -8.23
C GLU A 149 28.03 -14.38 -9.27
N ARG A 150 28.73 -15.48 -8.96
CA ARG A 150 28.81 -16.65 -9.83
C ARG A 150 27.43 -17.30 -10.02
N GLU A 151 26.69 -17.54 -8.94
CA GLU A 151 25.37 -18.16 -9.03
C GLU A 151 24.36 -17.25 -9.75
N LEU A 152 24.41 -15.95 -9.50
CA LEU A 152 23.57 -14.98 -10.20
C LEU A 152 23.87 -14.95 -11.70
N LYS A 153 25.16 -14.95 -12.10
CA LYS A 153 25.56 -15.01 -13.52
C LYS A 153 25.01 -16.26 -14.20
N ASN A 154 25.15 -17.42 -13.56
CA ASN A 154 24.64 -18.68 -14.09
C ASN A 154 23.12 -18.65 -14.24
N LEU A 155 22.40 -18.14 -13.24
CA LEU A 155 20.96 -17.99 -13.28
C LEU A 155 20.52 -17.07 -14.42
N LEU A 156 21.16 -15.91 -14.57
CA LEU A 156 20.82 -14.94 -15.60
C LEU A 156 20.97 -15.54 -17.01
N GLU A 157 22.00 -16.36 -17.24
CA GLU A 157 22.16 -17.08 -18.51
C GLU A 157 21.11 -18.19 -18.70
N GLU A 158 20.74 -18.94 -17.65
CA GLU A 158 19.66 -19.94 -17.71
C GLU A 158 18.31 -19.31 -18.13
N ILE A 159 18.00 -18.15 -17.56
CA ILE A 159 16.67 -17.54 -17.69
C ILE A 159 16.56 -16.54 -18.85
N LYS A 160 17.67 -16.21 -19.52
CA LYS A 160 17.81 -15.16 -20.55
C LYS A 160 16.72 -15.19 -21.63
N PHE A 161 16.42 -16.37 -22.15
CA PHE A 161 15.44 -16.60 -23.23
C PHE A 161 14.13 -17.21 -22.73
N LYS A 162 13.84 -17.14 -21.43
CA LYS A 162 12.65 -17.75 -20.82
C LYS A 162 11.50 -16.74 -20.69
N PRO A 163 10.23 -17.21 -20.69
CA PRO A 163 9.07 -16.35 -20.45
C PRO A 163 9.15 -15.60 -19.12
N PHE A 164 8.54 -14.40 -19.06
CA PHE A 164 8.55 -13.54 -17.88
C PHE A 164 8.16 -14.28 -16.58
N ASN A 165 7.07 -15.03 -16.58
CA ASN A 165 6.61 -15.78 -15.40
C ASN A 165 7.64 -16.79 -14.90
N PHE A 166 8.35 -17.46 -15.82
CA PHE A 166 9.41 -18.38 -15.47
C PHE A 166 10.62 -17.64 -14.87
N ARG A 167 11.02 -16.52 -15.48
CA ARG A 167 12.11 -15.66 -14.97
C ARG A 167 11.82 -15.17 -13.56
N ASN A 168 10.64 -14.62 -13.32
CA ASN A 168 10.25 -14.12 -11.99
C ASN A 168 10.25 -15.21 -10.94
N ARG A 169 9.70 -16.40 -11.26
CA ARG A 169 9.73 -17.53 -10.33
C ARG A 169 11.17 -17.90 -9.97
N LYS A 170 12.06 -18.01 -10.95
CA LYS A 170 13.46 -18.37 -10.75
C LYS A 170 14.25 -17.32 -9.97
N LEU A 171 14.01 -16.03 -10.22
CA LEU A 171 14.60 -14.94 -9.44
C LEU A 171 14.12 -14.94 -7.98
N ASN A 172 12.83 -15.22 -7.75
CA ASN A 172 12.29 -15.34 -6.39
C ASN A 172 12.86 -16.55 -5.64
N GLU A 173 12.98 -17.71 -6.29
CA GLU A 173 13.64 -18.90 -5.73
C GLU A 173 15.09 -18.58 -5.33
N PHE A 174 15.83 -17.90 -6.21
CA PHE A 174 17.21 -17.47 -5.94
C PHE A 174 17.31 -16.49 -4.77
N ALA A 175 16.46 -15.46 -4.75
CA ALA A 175 16.41 -14.48 -3.68
C ALA A 175 16.13 -15.17 -2.33
N GLN A 176 15.15 -16.09 -2.28
CA GLN A 176 14.82 -16.84 -1.08
C GLN A 176 16.01 -17.70 -0.60
N GLN A 177 16.67 -18.42 -1.50
CA GLN A 177 17.86 -19.23 -1.15
C GLN A 177 18.96 -18.37 -0.52
N TRP A 178 19.21 -17.19 -1.09
CA TRP A 178 20.23 -16.27 -0.59
C TRP A 178 19.84 -15.59 0.72
N GLU A 179 18.55 -15.26 0.91
CA GLU A 179 18.06 -14.83 2.22
C GLU A 179 18.30 -15.90 3.27
N GLU A 180 17.94 -17.16 3.00
CA GLU A 180 18.16 -18.25 3.94
C GLU A 180 19.64 -18.43 4.25
N LYS A 181 20.49 -18.32 3.22
CA LYS A 181 21.95 -18.44 3.38
C LYS A 181 22.55 -17.35 4.25
N ILE A 182 22.11 -16.11 4.08
CA ILE A 182 22.64 -14.94 4.80
C ILE A 182 22.10 -14.88 6.23
N PHE A 183 20.80 -15.13 6.41
CA PHE A 183 20.14 -14.85 7.69
C PHE A 183 20.01 -16.05 8.62
N ARG A 184 20.04 -17.29 8.10
CA ARG A 184 19.84 -18.50 8.91
C ARG A 184 21.16 -19.24 9.17
N ALA A 185 21.28 -19.79 10.37
CA ALA A 185 22.43 -20.62 10.74
C ALA A 185 22.51 -21.88 9.84
N GLN A 186 23.70 -22.11 9.28
CA GLN A 186 24.02 -23.28 8.46
C GLN A 186 24.19 -24.54 9.34
N GLY A 187 23.83 -25.71 8.83
CA GLY A 187 24.04 -27.00 9.50
C GLY A 187 23.03 -27.38 10.59
N VAL A 188 22.03 -26.52 10.86
CA VAL A 188 20.88 -26.82 11.72
C VAL A 188 19.65 -26.99 10.83
N ARG A 189 18.66 -27.80 11.24
CA ARG A 189 17.39 -27.92 10.51
C ARG A 189 16.82 -26.52 10.23
N GLN A 190 16.77 -26.16 8.94
CA GLN A 190 16.32 -24.84 8.51
C GLN A 190 14.94 -24.56 9.08
N SER A 191 14.86 -23.56 9.94
CA SER A 191 13.61 -23.13 10.58
C SER A 191 13.69 -21.64 10.83
N ALA A 192 12.54 -20.97 10.90
CA ALA A 192 12.47 -19.54 11.24
C ALA A 192 13.10 -19.21 12.61
N ILE A 193 13.41 -20.22 13.42
CA ILE A 193 14.07 -20.09 14.73
C ILE A 193 15.52 -19.65 14.57
N THR A 194 16.20 -20.04 13.49
CA THR A 194 17.63 -19.76 13.28
C THR A 194 17.90 -18.46 12.54
N ASP A 195 16.86 -17.68 12.19
CA ASP A 195 17.02 -16.38 11.54
C ASP A 195 17.53 -15.33 12.53
N ILE A 196 18.68 -14.71 12.26
CA ILE A 196 19.29 -13.70 13.12
C ILE A 196 18.37 -12.50 13.37
N PHE A 197 17.54 -12.11 12.40
CA PHE A 197 16.57 -11.02 12.55
C PHE A 197 15.39 -11.40 13.44
N LYS A 198 15.25 -12.65 13.89
CA LYS A 198 14.31 -13.00 14.96
C LYS A 198 14.67 -12.30 16.28
N THR A 199 15.96 -11.97 16.47
CA THR A 199 16.44 -11.22 17.64
C THR A 199 16.13 -9.72 17.57
N LEU A 200 15.92 -9.19 16.37
CA LEU A 200 15.57 -7.79 16.14
C LEU A 200 14.05 -7.63 16.10
N HIS A 201 13.49 -6.99 17.13
CA HIS A 201 12.08 -6.63 17.17
C HIS A 201 11.92 -5.13 16.89
N ILE A 202 11.14 -4.79 15.87
CA ILE A 202 10.81 -3.41 15.52
C ILE A 202 9.31 -3.26 15.66
N SER A 203 8.89 -2.35 16.54
CA SER A 203 7.49 -2.00 16.71
C SER A 203 7.03 -1.06 15.60
N ASP A 204 5.73 -1.07 15.35
CA ASP A 204 5.06 -0.09 14.49
C ASP A 204 5.27 1.33 15.01
N SER A 205 5.21 2.31 14.10
CA SER A 205 5.17 3.71 14.50
C SER A 205 3.86 4.06 15.20
N PRO A 206 3.80 5.16 15.97
CA PRO A 206 2.54 5.69 16.47
C PRO A 206 1.54 5.94 15.34
N LEU A 207 0.26 5.69 15.63
CA LEU A 207 -0.85 6.03 14.74
C LEU A 207 -0.98 7.55 14.66
N THR A 208 -1.03 8.09 13.44
CA THR A 208 -1.14 9.52 13.18
C THR A 208 -2.34 9.79 12.27
N ASP A 209 -3.00 10.93 12.43
CA ASP A 209 -4.13 11.27 11.57
C ASP A 209 -3.63 11.60 10.15
N PRO A 210 -4.31 11.13 9.08
CA PRO A 210 -3.84 11.33 7.70
C PRO A 210 -3.57 12.79 7.33
N ALA A 211 -4.33 13.72 7.90
CA ALA A 211 -4.20 15.15 7.65
C ALA A 211 -2.96 15.80 8.33
N GLU A 212 -2.33 15.11 9.28
CA GLU A 212 -1.17 15.64 10.04
C GLU A 212 0.19 15.23 9.45
N VAL A 213 0.19 14.31 8.47
CA VAL A 213 1.43 13.70 7.94
C VAL A 213 1.75 14.10 6.49
N LEU A 214 1.06 15.10 5.94
CA LEU A 214 1.17 15.58 4.57
C LEU A 214 1.72 17.00 4.47
#